data_AF-A0A2J4RLL6-F1
#
_entry.id   AF-A0A2J4RLL6-F1
#
_cell.length_a   1.000
_cell.length_b   1.000
_cell.length_c   1.000
_cell.angle_alpha   90.00
_cell.angle_beta   90.00
_cell.angle_gamma   90.00
#
_symmetry.space_group_name_H-M   'P 1'
#
loop_
_entity.id
_entity.type
_entity.pdbx_description
1 polymer ?
#
loop_
_entity_poly.entity_id
_entity_poly.type
_entity_poly.pdbx_seq_one_letter_code
_entity_poly.pdbx_strand_id
1 'polypeptide(L)'
;VQLHGSEDQTYIDTLRAELPPKVQIWKALSVGETLPPRDLRHVDKYVLDNGQGGTGQRFDWSLLQGQDLHNVMLAGGLGADNCVEAAKSGCAGLDFNSGVESQPGIKDADKVSSVFQTLRAY
;
A
#
# COMPACT_ATOMS: atom_id res chain seq x y z
N VAL A 1 -1.74 -6.34 -11.58
CA VAL A 1 -0.75 -7.16 -10.86
C VAL A 1 0.01 -6.26 -9.91
N GLN A 2 0.41 -6.76 -8.74
CA GLN A 2 1.18 -6.00 -7.76
C GLN A 2 2.51 -6.70 -7.53
N LEU A 3 3.61 -5.98 -7.77
CA LEU A 3 4.97 -6.45 -7.71
C LEU A 3 5.56 -6.12 -6.33
N HIS A 4 5.95 -7.15 -5.59
CA HIS A 4 6.42 -7.06 -4.19
C HIS A 4 7.89 -7.40 -3.99
N GLY A 5 8.59 -7.80 -5.05
CA GLY A 5 10.01 -8.13 -5.00
C GLY A 5 10.92 -6.94 -5.29
N SER A 6 12.10 -7.27 -5.83
CA SER A 6 13.10 -6.32 -6.30
C SER A 6 13.04 -6.12 -7.82
N GLU A 7 11.84 -6.14 -8.40
CA GLU A 7 11.65 -5.97 -9.85
C GLU A 7 12.14 -4.59 -10.29
N ASP A 8 13.02 -4.57 -11.29
CA ASP A 8 13.62 -3.36 -11.85
C ASP A 8 12.82 -2.82 -13.06
N GLN A 9 13.29 -1.72 -13.64
CA GLN A 9 12.65 -1.12 -14.81
C GLN A 9 12.59 -2.09 -16.01
N THR A 10 13.64 -2.89 -16.23
CA THR A 10 13.72 -3.84 -17.35
C THR A 10 12.64 -4.91 -17.21
N TYR A 11 12.45 -5.43 -16.00
CA TYR A 11 11.39 -6.39 -15.69
C TYR A 11 10.01 -5.79 -15.94
N ILE A 12 9.77 -4.57 -15.44
CA ILE A 12 8.47 -3.90 -15.60
C ILE A 12 8.16 -3.62 -17.08
N ASP A 13 9.14 -3.19 -17.86
CA ASP A 13 8.98 -2.96 -19.31
C ASP A 13 8.61 -4.27 -20.03
N THR A 14 9.30 -5.36 -19.71
CA THR A 14 9.04 -6.69 -20.26
C THR A 14 7.63 -7.18 -19.89
N LEU A 15 7.29 -7.11 -18.61
CA LEU A 15 5.98 -7.48 -18.11
C LEU A 15 4.87 -6.64 -18.74
N ARG A 16 5.10 -5.34 -18.95
CA ARG A 16 4.12 -4.45 -19.58
C ARG A 16 3.80 -4.87 -21.00
N ALA A 17 4.80 -5.34 -21.75
CA ALA A 17 4.61 -5.82 -23.12
C ALA A 17 3.80 -7.13 -23.19
N GLU A 18 3.90 -7.98 -22.17
CA GLU A 18 3.18 -9.25 -22.09
C GLU A 18 1.75 -9.12 -21.55
N LEU A 19 1.51 -8.12 -20.70
CA LEU A 19 0.21 -7.94 -20.06
C LEU A 19 -0.79 -7.20 -20.96
N PRO A 20 -2.08 -7.61 -20.96
CA PRO A 20 -3.15 -6.87 -21.64
C PRO A 20 -3.18 -5.39 -21.20
N PRO A 21 -3.45 -4.42 -22.10
CA PRO A 21 -3.37 -2.99 -21.78
C PRO A 21 -4.24 -2.52 -20.62
N LYS A 22 -5.32 -3.26 -20.32
CA LYS A 22 -6.24 -2.95 -19.21
C LYS A 22 -5.73 -3.42 -17.84
N VAL A 23 -4.74 -4.31 -17.80
CA VAL A 23 -4.18 -4.81 -16.54
C VAL A 23 -3.18 -3.80 -16.02
N GLN A 24 -3.46 -3.20 -14.87
CA GLN A 24 -2.54 -2.26 -14.22
C GLN A 24 -1.35 -2.98 -13.58
N ILE A 25 -0.21 -2.31 -13.51
CA ILE A 25 0.99 -2.75 -12.78
C ILE A 25 1.16 -1.84 -11.58
N TRP A 26 1.17 -2.43 -10.39
CA TRP A 26 1.41 -1.72 -9.14
C TRP A 26 2.77 -2.17 -8.58
N LYS A 27 3.53 -1.25 -7.98
CA LYS A 27 4.82 -1.58 -7.35
C LYS A 27 4.75 -1.31 -5.85
N ALA A 28 4.99 -2.36 -5.06
CA ALA A 28 5.20 -2.21 -3.62
C ALA A 28 6.66 -1.83 -3.36
N LEU A 29 6.84 -0.86 -2.45
CA LEU A 29 8.13 -0.38 -1.99
C LEU A 29 8.11 -0.30 -0.47
N SER A 30 9.15 -0.87 0.16
CA SER A 30 9.33 -0.77 1.61
C SER A 30 9.92 0.60 1.96
N VAL A 31 9.35 1.26 2.96
CA VAL A 31 9.83 2.51 3.53
C VAL A 31 10.63 2.20 4.79
N GLY A 32 11.91 2.59 4.80
CA GLY A 32 12.78 2.52 5.97
C GLY A 32 12.85 3.90 6.64
N GLU A 33 14.07 4.40 6.83
CA GLU A 33 14.31 5.77 7.36
C GLU A 33 13.96 6.87 6.34
N THR A 34 13.96 6.54 5.05
CA THR A 34 13.67 7.47 3.95
C THR A 34 12.68 6.88 2.98
N LEU A 35 11.97 7.75 2.24
CA LEU A 35 11.08 7.31 1.18
C LEU A 35 11.87 6.83 -0.04
N PRO A 36 11.54 5.65 -0.57
CA PRO A 36 12.12 5.19 -1.83
C PRO A 36 11.63 6.05 -3.00
N PRO A 37 12.45 6.23 -4.05
CA PRO A 37 12.03 6.93 -5.24
C PRO A 37 10.88 6.20 -5.94
N ARG A 38 9.99 6.99 -6.58
CA ARG A 38 8.82 6.52 -7.32
C ARG A 38 8.90 6.95 -8.79
N ASP A 39 10.01 6.60 -9.44
CA ASP A 39 10.40 7.04 -10.79
C ASP A 39 10.34 5.94 -11.87
N LEU A 40 9.71 4.81 -11.53
CA LEU A 40 9.53 3.68 -12.46
C LEU A 40 8.44 3.98 -13.50
N ARG A 41 8.74 3.70 -14.78
CA ARG A 41 7.78 3.79 -15.88
C ARG A 41 6.85 2.59 -15.89
N HIS A 42 5.66 2.78 -16.47
CA HIS A 42 4.61 1.77 -16.60
C HIS A 42 4.05 1.22 -15.27
N VAL A 43 4.32 1.93 -14.16
CA VAL A 43 3.69 1.69 -12.87
C VAL A 43 2.49 2.62 -12.72
N ASP A 44 1.30 2.04 -12.56
CA ASP A 44 0.04 2.76 -12.41
C ASP A 44 -0.17 3.24 -10.96
N LYS A 45 0.27 2.44 -9.99
CA LYS A 45 0.19 2.76 -8.56
C LYS A 45 1.38 2.25 -7.76
N TYR A 46 1.69 2.95 -6.67
CA TYR A 46 2.65 2.51 -5.68
C TYR A 46 1.95 2.07 -4.41
N VAL A 47 2.50 1.06 -3.74
CA VAL A 47 2.08 0.65 -2.40
C VAL A 47 3.27 0.86 -1.46
N LEU A 48 3.13 1.75 -0.49
CA LEU A 48 4.18 2.03 0.50
C LEU A 48 3.88 1.25 1.78
N ASP A 49 4.78 0.34 2.14
CA ASP A 49 4.67 -0.56 3.29
C ASP A 49 5.94 -0.49 4.16
N ASN A 50 5.92 -1.09 5.35
CA ASN A 50 7.09 -1.32 6.18
C ASN A 50 7.55 -2.79 6.11
N GLY A 51 8.64 -3.03 5.40
CA GLY A 51 9.26 -4.34 5.23
C GLY A 51 8.73 -5.12 4.02
N GLN A 52 8.85 -6.44 4.07
CA GLN A 52 8.38 -7.36 3.01
C GLN A 52 6.88 -7.73 3.15
N GLY A 53 6.09 -6.83 3.77
CA GLY A 53 4.71 -7.09 4.14
C GLY A 53 4.56 -8.03 5.34
N GLY A 54 3.36 -8.05 5.94
CA GLY A 54 3.01 -8.98 7.01
C GLY A 54 3.69 -8.74 8.37
N THR A 55 4.52 -7.71 8.50
CA THR A 55 5.17 -7.34 9.77
C THR A 55 4.17 -6.83 10.81
N GLY A 56 3.02 -6.31 10.36
CA GLY A 56 2.04 -5.64 11.22
C GLY A 56 2.53 -4.31 11.77
N GLN A 57 3.66 -3.80 11.28
CA GLN A 57 4.28 -2.56 11.77
C GLN A 57 4.07 -1.43 10.76
N ARG A 58 3.89 -0.22 11.28
CA ARG A 58 3.85 1.02 10.49
C ARG A 58 5.26 1.58 10.30
N PHE A 59 5.48 2.32 9.24
CA PHE A 59 6.63 3.21 9.12
C PHE A 59 6.23 4.63 9.59
N ASP A 60 7.19 5.56 9.63
CA ASP A 60 6.91 6.95 9.95
C ASP A 60 6.17 7.67 8.80
N TRP A 61 4.86 7.88 8.97
CA TRP A 61 4.02 8.56 7.98
C TRP A 61 4.36 10.04 7.82
N SER A 62 5.13 10.66 8.72
CA SER A 62 5.58 12.05 8.56
C SER A 62 6.43 12.23 7.30
N LEU A 63 7.09 11.16 6.83
CA LEU A 63 7.86 11.15 5.59
C LEU A 63 7.00 11.44 4.34
N LEU A 64 5.69 11.21 4.41
CA LEU A 64 4.74 11.45 3.31
C LEU A 64 4.41 12.95 3.13
N GLN A 65 4.76 13.82 4.08
CA GLN A 65 4.44 15.24 4.01
C GLN A 65 5.11 15.91 2.82
N GLY A 66 4.32 16.68 2.05
CA GLY A 66 4.80 17.39 0.85
C GLY A 66 5.03 16.51 -0.37
N GLN A 67 4.74 15.21 -0.30
CA GLN A 67 4.82 14.29 -1.42
C GLN A 67 3.55 14.34 -2.28
N ASP A 68 3.68 14.07 -3.58
CA ASP A 68 2.54 13.72 -4.41
C ASP A 68 2.17 12.24 -4.17
N LEU A 69 0.93 12.02 -3.74
CA LEU A 69 0.42 10.74 -3.25
C LEU A 69 -0.85 10.27 -4.02
N HIS A 70 -1.20 10.93 -5.13
CA HIS A 70 -2.44 10.63 -5.87
C HIS A 70 -2.50 9.21 -6.46
N ASN A 71 -1.34 8.55 -6.63
CA ASN A 71 -1.23 7.17 -7.10
C ASN A 71 -0.66 6.22 -6.03
N VAL A 72 -0.65 6.65 -4.77
CA VAL A 72 -0.06 5.89 -3.65
C VAL A 72 -1.16 5.26 -2.79
N MET A 73 -1.02 3.97 -2.52
CA MET A 73 -1.74 3.25 -1.47
C MET A 73 -0.84 3.15 -0.23
N LEU A 74 -1.35 3.52 0.94
CA LEU A 74 -0.65 3.36 2.21
C LEU A 74 -0.92 1.96 2.77
N ALA A 75 0.13 1.21 3.09
CA ALA A 75 0.08 -0.09 3.75
C ALA A 75 0.90 -0.08 5.05
N GLY A 76 0.98 -1.25 5.69
CA GLY A 76 1.83 -1.47 6.87
C GLY A 76 1.13 -1.24 8.20
N GLY A 77 0.76 -2.36 8.84
CA GLY A 77 0.19 -2.34 10.20
C GLY A 77 -1.16 -1.60 10.32
N LEU A 78 -1.91 -1.44 9.22
CA LEU A 78 -3.19 -0.74 9.25
C LEU A 78 -4.29 -1.58 9.89
N GLY A 79 -5.09 -0.95 10.75
CA GLY A 79 -6.18 -1.55 11.50
C GLY A 79 -7.22 -0.53 11.95
N ALA A 80 -8.24 -0.98 12.68
CA ALA A 80 -9.34 -0.12 13.14
C ALA A 80 -8.86 1.01 14.08
N ASP A 81 -7.78 0.77 14.81
CA ASP A 81 -7.16 1.69 15.77
C ASP A 81 -6.45 2.88 15.11
N ASN A 82 -5.94 2.72 13.88
CA ASN A 82 -5.13 3.74 13.21
C ASN A 82 -5.66 4.17 11.83
N CYS A 83 -6.72 3.55 11.31
CA CYS A 83 -7.23 3.84 9.96
C CYS A 83 -7.67 5.30 9.76
N VAL A 84 -8.19 5.97 10.80
CA VAL A 84 -8.56 7.40 10.73
C VAL A 84 -7.35 8.31 10.52
N GLU A 85 -6.25 8.02 11.23
CA GLU A 85 -5.01 8.77 11.09
C GLU A 85 -4.39 8.48 9.72
N ALA A 86 -4.36 7.22 9.31
CA ALA A 86 -3.86 6.78 8.01
C ALA A 86 -4.59 7.46 6.84
N ALA A 87 -5.92 7.61 6.94
CA ALA A 87 -6.73 8.27 5.92
C ALA A 87 -6.39 9.76 5.73
N LYS A 88 -5.79 10.41 6.73
CA LYS A 88 -5.34 11.80 6.66
C LYS A 88 -3.99 11.98 5.96
N SER A 89 -3.31 10.89 5.60
CA SER A 89 -1.99 10.93 4.92
C SER A 89 -2.00 11.63 3.56
N GLY A 90 -3.17 11.74 2.91
CA GLY A 90 -3.29 12.24 1.54
C GLY A 90 -3.04 11.17 0.47
N CYS A 91 -2.77 9.92 0.88
CA CYS A 91 -2.71 8.79 -0.04
C CYS A 91 -4.05 8.53 -0.73
N ALA A 92 -3.99 8.01 -1.95
CA ALA A 92 -5.16 7.65 -2.76
C ALA A 92 -6.02 6.55 -2.14
N GLY A 93 -5.46 5.78 -1.21
CA GLY A 93 -6.20 4.79 -0.45
C GLY A 93 -5.32 4.09 0.59
N LEU A 94 -5.96 3.18 1.31
CA LEU A 94 -5.35 2.36 2.35
C LEU A 94 -5.40 0.88 1.93
N ASP A 95 -4.34 0.15 2.21
CA ASP A 95 -4.19 -1.28 1.94
C ASP A 95 -4.08 -2.05 3.27
N PHE A 96 -5.09 -2.87 3.55
CA PHE A 96 -5.23 -3.59 4.82
C PHE A 96 -4.89 -5.06 4.63
N ASN A 97 -3.99 -5.57 5.48
CA ASN A 97 -3.70 -6.99 5.53
C ASN A 97 -3.96 -7.60 6.92
N SER A 98 -2.93 -7.72 7.76
CA SER A 98 -3.00 -8.44 9.05
C SER A 98 -3.86 -7.76 10.12
N GLY A 99 -4.00 -6.43 10.09
CA GLY A 99 -4.82 -5.71 11.07
C GLY A 99 -6.33 -5.98 10.99
N VAL A 100 -6.79 -6.64 9.92
CA VAL A 100 -8.18 -7.09 9.73
C VAL A 100 -8.31 -8.61 9.66
N GLU A 101 -7.30 -9.34 10.16
CA GLU A 101 -7.30 -10.80 10.24
C GLU A 101 -7.61 -11.28 11.66
N SER A 102 -8.22 -12.46 11.75
CA SER A 102 -8.34 -13.22 13.01
C SER A 102 -7.14 -14.15 13.18
N GLN A 103 -6.61 -14.68 12.07
CA GLN A 103 -5.39 -15.49 11.95
C GLN A 103 -4.73 -15.19 10.59
N PRO A 104 -3.40 -15.42 10.41
CA PRO A 104 -2.73 -15.16 9.15
C PRO A 104 -3.46 -15.77 7.94
N GLY A 105 -3.88 -14.92 6.99
CA GLY A 105 -4.63 -15.32 5.80
C GLY A 105 -6.14 -15.54 6.00
N ILE A 106 -6.66 -15.40 7.22
CA ILE A 106 -8.09 -15.51 7.54
C ILE A 106 -8.62 -14.14 7.96
N LYS A 107 -9.37 -13.49 7.06
CA LYS A 107 -10.00 -12.19 7.32
C LYS A 107 -11.11 -12.31 8.35
N ASP A 108 -11.21 -11.30 9.21
CA ASP A 108 -12.26 -11.15 10.21
C ASP A 108 -13.31 -10.14 9.68
N ALA A 109 -14.53 -10.61 9.47
CA ALA A 109 -15.60 -9.81 8.87
C ALA A 109 -15.99 -8.61 9.74
N ASP A 110 -15.92 -8.73 11.06
CA ASP A 110 -16.27 -7.66 11.99
C ASP A 110 -15.18 -6.59 11.98
N LYS A 111 -13.91 -6.99 11.95
CA LYS A 111 -12.78 -6.04 11.82
C LYS A 111 -12.81 -5.29 10.50
N VAL A 112 -13.06 -5.99 9.39
CA VAL A 112 -13.21 -5.35 8.07
C VAL A 112 -14.35 -4.33 8.11
N SER A 113 -15.52 -4.73 8.61
CA SER A 113 -16.68 -3.83 8.71
C SER A 113 -16.40 -2.61 9.57
N SER A 114 -15.73 -2.80 10.71
CA SER A 114 -15.35 -1.73 11.64
C SER A 114 -14.41 -0.71 10.99
N VAL A 115 -13.40 -1.15 10.24
CA VAL A 115 -12.50 -0.26 9.48
C VAL A 115 -13.30 0.58 8.48
N PHE A 116 -14.14 -0.04 7.65
CA PHE A 116 -14.91 0.72 6.65
C PHE A 116 -15.93 1.69 7.27
N GLN A 117 -16.55 1.32 8.40
CA GLN A 117 -17.43 2.22 9.15
C GLN A 117 -16.67 3.42 9.68
N THR A 118 -15.51 3.18 10.30
CA THR A 118 -14.63 4.21 10.84
C THR A 118 -14.12 5.14 9.74
N LEU A 119 -13.83 4.59 8.55
CA LEU A 119 -13.42 5.35 7.37
C LEU A 119 -14.56 6.13 6.68
N ARG A 120 -15.80 6.03 7.16
CA ARG A 120 -16.94 6.79 6.62
C ARG A 120 -17.54 7.74 7.66
N ALA A 121 -17.05 7.72 8.89
CA ALA A 121 -17.62 8.45 10.02
C ALA A 121 -17.13 9.91 10.14
N TYR A 122 -16.85 10.57 9.02
CA TYR A 122 -16.33 11.95 8.97
C TYR A 122 -17.42 12.96 8.62
#